data_AF-A0A0M2VDZ6-F1
#
_entry.id   AF-A0A0M2VDZ6-F1
#
_cell.length_a   1.000
_cell.length_b   1.000
_cell.length_c   1.000
_cell.angle_alpha   90.00
_cell.angle_beta   90.00
_cell.angle_gamma   90.00
#
_symmetry.space_group_name_H-M   'P 1'
#
loop_
_entity.id
_entity.type
_entity.pdbx_description
1 polymer ?
#
loop_
_entity_poly.entity_id
_entity_poly.type
_entity_poly.pdbx_seq_one_letter_code
_entity_poly.pdbx_strand_id
1 'polypeptide(L)'
;MKIKAVALFAGGFVLYVLLTLAVLLFYKDDPAQMSWQHRENFNAKVIGRYKITDNNLQDDVIKRLGGPDITKAIEVNGAIYQLLYYRTHRKLADGITTEDECTALLFANRLLVAKGEDAISQYQQYAANGNS
;
A
#
# COMPACT_ATOMS: atom_id res chain seq x y z
N MET A 1 -49.63 -16.39 18.09
CA MET A 1 -48.64 -15.48 18.71
C MET A 1 -47.20 -15.72 18.23
N LYS A 2 -46.73 -16.96 18.11
CA LYS A 2 -45.33 -17.30 17.73
C LYS A 2 -44.90 -16.89 16.31
N ILE A 3 -45.79 -16.94 15.31
CA ILE A 3 -45.47 -16.59 13.91
C ILE A 3 -45.10 -15.11 13.73
N LYS A 4 -45.80 -14.20 14.43
CA LYS A 4 -45.50 -12.76 14.38
C LYS A 4 -44.12 -12.46 14.96
N ALA A 5 -43.76 -13.13 16.05
CA ALA A 5 -42.43 -13.01 16.65
C ALA A 5 -41.35 -13.51 15.69
N VAL A 6 -41.53 -14.68 15.08
CA VAL A 6 -40.59 -15.24 14.08
C VAL A 6 -40.44 -14.31 12.87
N ALA A 7 -41.53 -13.75 12.35
CA ALA A 7 -41.48 -12.80 11.24
C ALA A 7 -40.74 -11.50 11.61
N LEU A 8 -40.92 -11.00 12.83
CA LEU A 8 -40.19 -9.83 13.36
C LEU A 8 -38.69 -10.10 13.47
N PHE A 9 -38.30 -11.27 13.99
CA PHE A 9 -36.89 -11.67 14.07
C PHE A 9 -36.26 -11.84 12.68
N ALA A 10 -36.98 -12.48 11.74
CA ALA A 10 -36.52 -12.64 10.37
C ALA A 10 -36.35 -11.28 9.67
N GLY A 11 -37.30 -10.36 9.85
CA GLY A 11 -37.21 -9.00 9.32
C GLY A 11 -36.02 -8.23 9.91
N GLY A 12 -35.78 -8.36 11.22
CA GLY A 12 -34.61 -7.76 11.88
C GLY A 12 -33.28 -8.31 11.35
N PHE A 13 -33.20 -9.62 11.11
CA PHE A 13 -32.01 -10.25 10.53
C PHE A 13 -31.76 -9.78 9.08
N VAL A 14 -32.80 -9.74 8.25
CA VAL A 14 -32.69 -9.20 6.88
C VAL A 14 -32.23 -7.75 6.89
N LEU A 15 -32.81 -6.92 7.77
CA LEU A 15 -32.39 -5.52 7.92
C LEU A 15 -30.92 -5.42 8.36
N TYR A 16 -30.48 -6.25 9.32
CA TYR A 16 -29.08 -6.28 9.74
C TYR A 16 -28.12 -6.65 8.60
N VAL A 17 -28.46 -7.68 7.81
CA VAL A 17 -27.64 -8.10 6.66
C VAL A 17 -27.59 -7.01 5.58
N LEU A 18 -28.72 -6.34 5.31
CA LEU A 18 -28.77 -5.24 4.34
C LEU A 18 -27.91 -4.05 4.80
N LEU A 19 -27.97 -3.69 6.09
CA LEU A 19 -27.15 -2.61 6.64
C LEU A 19 -25.65 -2.97 6.62
N THR A 20 -25.27 -4.20 6.98
CA THR A 20 -23.86 -4.63 6.90
C THR A 20 -23.35 -4.64 5.46
N LEU A 21 -24.14 -5.14 4.51
CA LEU A 21 -23.77 -5.09 3.09
C LEU A 21 -23.62 -3.66 2.59
N ALA A 22 -24.53 -2.75 2.97
CA ALA A 22 -24.42 -1.34 2.64
C ALA A 22 -23.11 -0.75 3.17
N VAL A 23 -22.75 -0.99 4.44
CA VAL A 23 -21.49 -0.52 5.01
C VAL A 23 -20.29 -1.03 4.20
N LEU A 24 -20.26 -2.33 3.86
CA LEU A 24 -19.16 -2.91 3.08
C LEU A 24 -19.05 -2.36 1.65
N LEU A 25 -20.17 -1.99 1.03
CA LEU A 25 -20.18 -1.45 -0.33
C LEU A 25 -19.86 0.06 -0.38
N PHE A 26 -20.30 0.82 0.62
CA PHE A 26 -20.19 2.28 0.65
C PHE A 26 -18.98 2.80 1.44
N TYR A 27 -18.52 2.07 2.46
CA TYR A 27 -17.35 2.44 3.27
C TYR A 27 -16.11 1.67 2.78
N LYS A 28 -15.32 2.29 1.89
CA LYS A 28 -14.06 1.72 1.43
C LYS A 28 -12.95 2.06 2.42
N ASP A 29 -12.12 1.07 2.76
CA ASP A 29 -10.92 1.29 3.57
C ASP A 29 -9.97 2.26 2.83
N ASP A 30 -9.73 3.43 3.42
CA ASP A 30 -8.73 4.39 2.95
C ASP A 30 -7.44 4.21 3.77
N PRO A 31 -6.31 3.78 3.16
CA PRO A 31 -5.03 3.66 3.85
C PRO A 31 -4.58 4.96 4.53
N ALA A 32 -5.02 6.13 4.05
CA ALA A 32 -4.70 7.42 4.63
C ALA A 32 -5.41 7.68 5.98
N GLN A 33 -6.52 7.00 6.25
CA GLN A 33 -7.27 7.11 7.51
C GLN A 33 -6.91 6.01 8.52
N MET A 34 -6.01 5.09 8.17
CA MET A 34 -5.54 4.06 9.09
C MET A 34 -4.66 4.64 10.19
N SER A 35 -4.75 4.09 11.40
CA SER A 35 -3.74 4.37 12.43
C SER A 35 -2.36 3.94 11.94
N TRP A 36 -1.31 4.64 12.40
CA TRP A 36 0.05 4.40 11.91
C TRP A 36 0.49 2.93 12.09
N GLN A 37 0.14 2.28 13.21
CA GLN A 37 0.45 0.86 13.46
C GLN A 37 -0.24 -0.08 12.47
N HIS A 38 -1.47 0.23 12.09
CA HIS A 38 -2.21 -0.57 11.12
C HIS A 38 -1.66 -0.36 9.71
N ARG A 39 -1.34 0.89 9.34
CA ARG A 39 -0.72 1.21 8.04
C ARG A 39 0.63 0.50 7.88
N GLU A 40 1.50 0.52 8.89
CA GLU A 40 2.79 -0.19 8.86
C GLU A 40 2.61 -1.69 8.59
N ASN A 41 1.78 -2.36 9.40
CA ASN A 41 1.52 -3.79 9.26
C ASN A 41 0.83 -4.12 7.93
N PHE A 42 -0.08 -3.28 7.47
CA PHE A 42 -0.75 -3.42 6.19
C PHE A 42 0.25 -3.31 5.04
N ASN A 43 1.08 -2.26 5.03
CA ASN A 43 2.13 -2.04 4.04
C ASN A 43 3.09 -3.22 3.99
N ALA A 44 3.61 -3.66 5.14
CA ALA A 44 4.52 -4.81 5.23
C ALA A 44 3.91 -6.07 4.63
N LYS A 45 2.66 -6.38 4.97
CA LYS A 45 1.94 -7.56 4.44
C LYS A 45 1.65 -7.45 2.95
N VAL A 46 1.24 -6.28 2.46
CA VAL A 46 0.91 -6.07 1.05
C VAL A 46 2.16 -6.11 0.19
N ILE A 47 3.20 -5.36 0.56
CA ILE A 47 4.48 -5.30 -0.15
C ILE A 47 5.17 -6.67 -0.15
N GLY A 48 5.11 -7.40 0.95
CA GLY A 48 5.64 -8.76 1.05
C GLY A 48 5.07 -9.71 -0.01
N ARG A 49 3.82 -9.49 -0.44
CA ARG A 49 3.14 -10.31 -1.46
C ARG A 49 3.39 -9.89 -2.90
N TYR A 50 3.90 -8.69 -3.16
CA TYR A 50 4.23 -8.30 -4.53
C TYR A 50 5.35 -9.17 -5.07
N LYS A 51 5.10 -9.73 -6.26
CA LYS A 51 6.12 -10.37 -7.08
C LYS A 51 6.50 -9.42 -8.19
N ILE A 52 7.80 -9.37 -8.48
CA ILE A 52 8.34 -8.53 -9.56
C ILE A 52 7.82 -9.00 -10.94
N THR A 53 7.48 -10.27 -11.06
CA THR A 53 6.92 -10.87 -12.29
C THR A 53 5.50 -10.45 -12.62
N ASP A 54 4.74 -9.90 -11.65
CA ASP A 54 3.30 -9.68 -11.79
C ASP A 54 2.96 -8.37 -12.53
N ASN A 55 3.95 -7.69 -13.11
CA ASN A 55 3.79 -6.42 -13.84
C ASN A 55 2.99 -5.35 -13.07
N ASN A 56 3.23 -5.24 -11.75
CA ASN A 56 2.51 -4.29 -10.91
C ASN A 56 2.80 -2.85 -11.35
N LEU A 57 1.76 -2.10 -11.70
CA LEU A 57 1.87 -0.69 -12.07
C LEU A 57 1.94 0.21 -10.84
N GLN A 58 2.68 1.31 -10.95
CA GLN A 58 2.84 2.29 -9.88
C GLN A 58 1.51 2.84 -9.38
N ASP A 59 0.60 3.20 -10.29
CA ASP A 59 -0.70 3.77 -9.92
C ASP A 59 -1.56 2.77 -9.12
N ASP A 60 -1.50 1.48 -9.46
CA ASP A 60 -2.21 0.42 -8.72
C ASP A 60 -1.62 0.22 -7.32
N VAL A 61 -0.28 0.31 -7.21
CA VAL A 61 0.41 0.22 -5.92
C VAL A 61 0.04 1.41 -5.04
N ILE A 62 0.09 2.64 -5.57
CA ILE A 62 -0.28 3.87 -4.85
C ILE A 62 -1.77 3.84 -4.45
N LYS A 63 -2.65 3.41 -5.36
CA LYS A 63 -4.08 3.28 -5.07
C LYS A 63 -4.35 2.29 -3.93
N ARG A 64 -3.53 1.27 -3.78
CA ARG A 64 -3.67 0.24 -2.75
C ARG A 64 -3.01 0.59 -1.43
N LEU A 65 -1.82 1.18 -1.46
CA LEU A 65 -1.02 1.49 -0.27
C LEU A 65 -1.22 2.93 0.24
N GLY A 66 -1.87 3.79 -0.55
CA GLY A 66 -1.87 5.23 -0.35
C GLY A 66 -0.59 5.87 -0.89
N GLY A 67 -0.40 7.15 -0.57
CA GLY A 67 0.84 7.87 -0.91
C GLY A 67 2.07 7.28 -0.20
N PRO A 68 3.24 7.27 -0.86
CA PRO A 68 4.49 6.87 -0.23
C PRO A 68 4.95 7.91 0.81
N ASP A 69 5.73 7.48 1.78
CA ASP A 69 6.29 8.34 2.83
C ASP A 69 7.49 9.14 2.32
N ILE A 70 8.32 8.54 1.46
CA ILE A 70 9.48 9.18 0.81
C ILE A 70 9.49 8.77 -0.66
N THR A 71 9.79 9.71 -1.55
CA THR A 71 9.91 9.46 -3.00
C THR A 71 11.24 10.00 -3.51
N LYS A 72 11.93 9.20 -4.32
CA LYS A 72 13.10 9.64 -5.10
C LYS A 72 12.89 9.30 -6.57
N ALA A 73 13.38 10.15 -7.47
CA ALA A 73 13.26 9.94 -8.91
C ALA A 73 14.53 10.39 -9.64
N ILE A 74 14.89 9.66 -10.68
CA ILE A 74 15.93 10.01 -11.65
C ILE A 74 15.49 9.62 -13.04
N GLU A 75 16.05 10.29 -14.04
CA GLU A 75 15.94 9.90 -15.44
C GLU A 75 17.33 9.51 -15.95
N VAL A 76 17.42 8.35 -16.60
CA VAL A 76 18.68 7.83 -17.14
C VAL A 76 18.40 7.22 -18.51
N ASN A 77 19.09 7.69 -19.55
CA ASN A 77 18.93 7.23 -20.94
C ASN A 77 17.46 7.23 -21.43
N GLY A 78 16.67 8.25 -21.03
CA GLY A 78 15.26 8.38 -21.40
C GLY A 78 14.29 7.44 -20.66
N ALA A 79 14.77 6.66 -19.69
CA ALA A 79 13.95 5.88 -18.79
C ALA A 79 13.84 6.56 -17.41
N ILE A 80 12.63 6.59 -16.86
CA ILE A 80 12.36 7.19 -15.55
C ILE A 80 12.39 6.09 -14.49
N TYR A 81 13.25 6.24 -13.49
CA TYR A 81 13.35 5.37 -12.33
C TYR A 81 12.84 6.10 -11.10
N GLN A 82 11.86 5.52 -10.42
CA GLN A 82 11.25 6.08 -9.21
C GLN A 82 11.33 5.09 -8.06
N LEU A 83 11.90 5.52 -6.95
CA LEU A 83 12.01 4.75 -5.73
C LEU A 83 11.00 5.28 -4.72
N LEU A 84 10.00 4.47 -4.41
CA LEU A 84 8.94 4.80 -3.46
C LEU A 84 9.19 4.06 -2.15
N TYR A 85 9.22 4.77 -1.04
CA TYR A 85 9.37 4.19 0.29
C TYR A 85 8.03 4.22 1.02
N TYR A 86 7.65 3.05 1.53
CA TYR A 86 6.50 2.92 2.41
C TYR A 86 6.97 2.47 3.77
N ARG A 87 6.49 3.14 4.83
CA ARG A 87 6.78 2.73 6.20
C ARG A 87 6.19 1.34 6.46
N THR A 88 7.02 0.40 6.91
CA THR A 88 6.64 -1.01 7.13
C THR A 88 6.96 -1.50 8.53
N HIS A 89 7.78 -0.77 9.27
CA HIS A 89 8.14 -1.09 10.63
C HIS A 89 8.58 0.17 11.37
N ARG A 90 8.69 0.07 12.69
CA ARG A 90 9.16 1.14 13.56
C ARG A 90 10.50 0.77 14.16
N LYS A 91 11.45 1.71 14.10
CA LYS A 91 12.76 1.61 14.74
C LYS A 91 12.88 2.62 15.88
N LEU A 92 12.41 3.85 15.67
CA LEU A 92 12.46 4.92 16.68
C LEU A 92 11.07 5.44 17.02
N ALA A 93 10.97 6.03 18.21
CA ALA A 93 9.73 6.58 18.75
C ALA A 93 9.70 8.12 18.75
N ASP A 94 10.37 8.73 17.78
CA ASP A 94 10.53 10.18 17.65
C ASP A 94 9.47 10.85 16.75
N GLY A 95 8.67 10.05 16.03
CA GLY A 95 7.62 10.55 15.14
C GLY A 95 8.13 11.01 13.77
N ILE A 96 9.41 10.77 13.46
CA ILE A 96 10.00 11.03 12.16
C ILE A 96 9.99 9.71 11.37
N THR A 97 9.77 9.79 10.05
CA THR A 97 9.88 8.61 9.18
C THR A 97 11.19 8.68 8.42
N THR A 98 12.02 7.66 8.58
CA THR A 98 13.32 7.52 7.92
C THR A 98 13.32 6.33 6.97
N GLU A 99 14.28 6.30 6.04
CA GLU A 99 14.36 5.24 5.01
C GLU A 99 14.56 3.85 5.62
N ASP A 100 15.24 3.76 6.75
CA ASP A 100 15.51 2.51 7.46
C ASP A 100 14.29 1.96 8.23
N GLU A 101 13.19 2.73 8.32
CA GLU A 101 11.88 2.28 8.81
C GLU A 101 10.94 1.84 7.67
N CYS A 102 11.42 1.93 6.43
CA CYS A 102 10.62 1.74 5.23
C CYS A 102 11.05 0.50 4.43
N THR A 103 10.16 0.05 3.55
CA THR A 103 10.50 -0.86 2.46
C THR A 103 10.39 -0.10 1.14
N ALA A 104 11.49 -0.11 0.37
CA ALA A 104 11.55 0.56 -0.91
C ALA A 104 10.92 -0.28 -2.03
N LEU A 105 10.30 0.38 -3.00
CA LEU A 105 9.78 -0.20 -4.24
C LEU A 105 10.34 0.62 -5.40
N LEU A 106 11.11 -0.04 -6.28
CA LEU A 106 11.67 0.60 -7.46
C LEU A 106 10.74 0.37 -8.65
N PHE A 107 10.41 1.46 -9.32
CA PHE A 107 9.64 1.47 -10.56
C PHE A 107 10.52 1.97 -11.70
N ALA A 108 10.52 1.25 -12.82
CA ALA A 108 11.08 1.71 -14.08
C ALA A 108 9.93 1.96 -15.05
N ASN A 109 9.78 3.18 -15.56
CA ASN A 109 8.67 3.59 -16.44
C ASN A 109 7.30 3.16 -15.88
N ARG A 110 7.09 3.39 -14.58
CA ARG A 110 5.87 3.03 -13.81
C ARG A 110 5.63 1.53 -13.59
N LEU A 111 6.55 0.65 -13.96
CA LEU A 111 6.47 -0.78 -13.69
C LEU A 111 7.34 -1.18 -12.50
N LEU A 112 6.80 -1.95 -11.56
CA LEU A 112 7.56 -2.46 -10.41
C LEU A 112 8.66 -3.43 -10.87
N VAL A 113 9.92 -3.09 -10.62
CA VAL A 113 11.09 -3.89 -11.05
C VAL A 113 11.92 -4.44 -9.90
N ALA A 114 11.86 -3.84 -8.72
CA ALA A 114 12.55 -4.35 -7.52
C ALA A 114 11.87 -3.88 -6.23
N LYS A 115 12.21 -4.53 -5.12
CA LYS A 115 11.73 -4.16 -3.76
C LYS A 115 12.84 -4.33 -2.71
N GLY A 116 12.67 -3.69 -1.57
CA GLY A 116 13.59 -3.82 -0.44
C GLY A 116 15.00 -3.29 -0.76
N GLU A 117 16.02 -4.01 -0.30
CA GLU A 117 17.43 -3.65 -0.50
C GLU A 117 17.83 -3.66 -1.98
N ASP A 118 17.31 -4.60 -2.77
CA ASP A 118 17.57 -4.69 -4.21
C ASP A 118 17.10 -3.42 -4.94
N ALA A 119 15.94 -2.88 -4.54
CA ALA A 119 15.41 -1.63 -5.10
C ALA A 119 16.34 -0.44 -4.83
N ILE A 120 16.89 -0.35 -3.62
CA ILE A 120 17.81 0.71 -3.22
C ILE A 120 19.13 0.58 -4.00
N SER A 121 19.69 -0.62 -4.07
CA SER A 121 20.95 -0.89 -4.77
C SER A 121 20.84 -0.57 -6.26
N GLN A 122 19.79 -1.04 -6.94
CA GLN A 122 19.57 -0.77 -8.35
C GLN A 122 19.36 0.72 -8.62
N TYR A 123 18.56 1.41 -7.79
CA TYR A 123 18.36 2.85 -7.92
C TYR A 123 19.68 3.62 -7.81
N GLN A 124 20.53 3.27 -6.84
CA GLN A 124 21.85 3.88 -6.69
C GLN A 124 22.76 3.64 -7.89
N GLN A 125 22.72 2.43 -8.49
CA GLN A 125 23.47 2.13 -9.71
C GLN A 125 23.01 3.01 -10.88
N TYR A 126 21.70 3.15 -11.09
CA TYR A 126 21.16 4.06 -12.11
C TYR A 126 21.55 5.51 -11.83
N ALA A 127 21.47 5.96 -10.57
CA ALA A 127 21.84 7.32 -10.18
C ALA A 127 23.33 7.62 -10.44
N ALA A 128 24.20 6.65 -10.19
CA ALA A 128 25.64 6.78 -10.47
C ALA A 128 25.91 6.86 -11.99
N ASN A 129 25.26 5.99 -12.77
CA ASN A 129 25.45 5.91 -14.22
C ASN A 129 24.82 7.08 -15.00
N GLY A 130 23.76 7.70 -14.48
CA GLY A 130 23.12 8.87 -15.10
C GLY A 130 23.83 10.21 -14.86
N ASN A 131 24.77 10.24 -13.90
CA ASN A 131 25.64 11.40 -13.63
C ASN A 131 26.99 11.32 -14.36
N SER A 132 27.18 10.32 -15.24
CA SER A 132 28.36 10.13 -16.09
C SER A 132 28.03 10.54 -17.52
#